data_AF-A0A2V6B9V0-F1
#
_entry.id   AF-A0A2V6B9V0-F1
#
_cell.length_a   1.000
_cell.length_b   1.000
_cell.length_c   1.000
_cell.angle_alpha   90.00
_cell.angle_beta   90.00
_cell.angle_gamma   90.00
#
_symmetry.space_group_name_H-M   'P 1'
#
loop_
_entity.id
_entity.type
_entity.pdbx_description
1 polymer ?
#
loop_
_entity_poly.entity_id
_entity_poly.type
_entity_poly.pdbx_seq_one_letter_code
_entity_poly.pdbx_strand_id
1 'polypeptide(L)'
;MTAQPRNFLKQIRLVRARAPLRLSFCGGGTDVSPYADTRGGCVLNATISRYVYGTLVPKSERSIGFRSFDYGTVVYWTQEEHFQFDGQMDLVKGVLKRFELDKFRTE
;
A
#
# COMPACT_ATOMS: atom_id res chain seq x y z
N MET A 1 17.26 -14.33 -36.14
CA MET A 1 16.90 -13.06 -35.47
C MET A 1 16.06 -13.39 -34.26
N THR A 2 16.70 -13.63 -33.11
CA THR A 2 16.02 -13.91 -31.84
C THR A 2 15.63 -12.59 -31.20
N ALA A 3 14.32 -12.29 -31.17
CA ALA A 3 13.81 -11.15 -30.43
C ALA A 3 14.12 -11.36 -28.94
N GLN A 4 15.00 -10.53 -28.38
CA GLN A 4 15.22 -10.53 -26.93
C GLN A 4 13.91 -10.16 -26.23
N PRO A 5 13.57 -10.83 -25.10
CA PRO A 5 12.35 -10.52 -24.38
C PRO A 5 12.40 -9.06 -23.94
N ARG A 6 11.42 -8.27 -24.40
CA ARG A 6 11.25 -6.89 -23.94
C ARG A 6 11.10 -6.94 -22.43
N ASN A 7 12.09 -6.36 -21.74
CA ASN A 7 12.15 -6.32 -20.29
C ASN A 7 11.00 -5.42 -19.79
N PHE A 8 9.84 -6.01 -19.54
CA PHE A 8 8.54 -5.35 -19.31
C PHE A 8 8.61 -4.28 -18.21
N LEU A 9 9.46 -4.51 -17.20
CA LEU A 9 9.69 -3.59 -16.09
C LEU A 9 10.34 -2.26 -16.51
N LYS A 10 11.13 -2.22 -17.59
CA LYS A 10 11.76 -0.97 -18.08
C LYS A 10 10.77 0.00 -18.71
N GLN A 11 9.55 -0.44 -19.05
CA GLN A 11 8.60 0.36 -19.84
C GLN A 11 7.39 0.84 -19.04
N ILE A 12 7.23 0.40 -17.79
CA ILE A 12 6.18 0.89 -16.89
C ILE A 12 6.52 2.31 -16.46
N ARG A 13 5.78 3.30 -16.99
CA ARG A 13 5.91 4.71 -16.60
C ARG A 13 5.04 5.09 -15.40
N LEU A 14 3.97 4.34 -15.15
CA LEU A 14 3.02 4.60 -14.08
C LEU A 14 2.16 3.36 -13.83
N VAL A 15 1.92 3.01 -12.57
CA VAL A 15 0.95 1.99 -12.16
C VAL A 15 -0.14 2.67 -11.35
N ARG A 16 -1.40 2.42 -11.69
CA ARG A 16 -2.54 2.91 -10.92
C ARG A 16 -3.41 1.72 -10.51
N ALA A 17 -3.79 1.70 -9.25
CA ALA A 17 -4.69 0.73 -8.68
C ALA A 17 -5.84 1.45 -7.94
N ARG A 18 -6.96 0.76 -7.79
CA ARG A 18 -8.07 1.19 -6.93
C ARG A 18 -8.61 0.00 -6.15
N ALA A 19 -9.04 0.25 -4.91
CA ALA A 19 -9.75 -0.73 -4.09
C ALA A 19 -11.14 -0.17 -3.75
N PRO A 20 -12.23 -0.96 -3.90
CA PRO A 20 -13.56 -0.50 -3.55
C PRO A 20 -13.73 -0.41 -2.03
N LEU A 21 -14.50 0.57 -1.58
CA LEU A 21 -15.00 0.64 -0.21
C LEU A 21 -16.12 -0.40 -0.02
N ARG A 22 -16.42 -0.73 1.23
CA ARG A 22 -17.47 -1.68 1.62
C ARG A 22 -18.46 -1.09 2.61
N LEU A 23 -19.70 -1.57 2.54
CA LEU A 23 -20.70 -1.42 3.60
C LEU A 23 -20.92 -2.77 4.28
N SER A 24 -20.91 -2.76 5.60
CA SER A 24 -21.25 -3.94 6.40
C SER A 24 -22.73 -3.94 6.69
N PHE A 25 -23.42 -5.03 6.37
CA PHE A 25 -24.86 -5.16 6.62
C PHE A 25 -25.13 -5.79 7.99
N CYS A 26 -24.40 -6.84 8.35
CA CYS A 26 -24.51 -7.48 9.66
C CYS A 26 -23.23 -8.26 10.03
N GLY A 27 -23.14 -8.65 11.31
CA GLY A 27 -22.02 -9.44 11.84
C GLY A 27 -20.76 -8.62 12.13
N GLY A 28 -20.80 -7.29 11.99
CA GLY A 28 -19.65 -6.42 12.30
C GLY A 28 -19.16 -6.60 13.74
N GLY A 29 -17.86 -6.79 13.90
CA GLY A 29 -17.22 -7.03 15.19
C GLY A 29 -17.08 -8.51 15.55
N THR A 30 -17.84 -9.41 14.91
CA THR A 30 -17.65 -10.86 15.10
C THR A 30 -16.34 -11.36 14.48
N ASP A 31 -15.77 -10.60 13.53
CA ASP A 31 -14.49 -10.82 12.88
C ASP A 31 -13.28 -10.29 13.68
N VAL A 32 -13.50 -9.78 14.89
CA VAL A 32 -12.45 -9.22 15.75
C VAL A 32 -12.16 -10.14 16.94
N SER A 33 -10.88 -10.31 17.26
CA SER A 33 -10.43 -11.01 18.47
C SER A 33 -10.89 -10.27 19.74
N PRO A 34 -11.25 -10.98 20.83
CA PRO A 34 -11.15 -12.43 21.01
C PRO A 34 -12.38 -13.22 20.51
N TYR A 35 -13.44 -12.55 20.06
CA TYR A 35 -14.67 -13.22 19.68
C TYR A 35 -14.45 -14.15 18.48
N ALA A 36 -13.79 -13.65 17.43
CA ALA A 36 -13.48 -14.43 16.23
C ALA A 36 -12.70 -15.71 16.55
N ASP A 37 -11.70 -15.60 17.42
CA ASP A 37 -10.81 -16.71 17.81
C ASP A 37 -11.52 -17.78 18.65
N THR A 38 -12.51 -17.37 19.45
CA THR A 38 -13.17 -18.26 20.42
C THR A 38 -14.50 -18.82 19.95
N ARG A 39 -15.21 -18.13 19.04
CA ARG A 39 -16.56 -18.48 18.60
C ARG A 39 -16.71 -18.64 17.09
N GLY A 40 -15.72 -18.21 16.32
CA GLY A 40 -15.84 -18.06 14.86
C GLY A 40 -16.65 -16.79 14.51
N GLY A 41 -16.12 -15.99 13.58
CA GLY A 41 -16.74 -14.76 13.10
C GLY A 41 -17.42 -14.95 11.74
N CYS A 42 -18.49 -14.19 11.48
CA CYS A 42 -19.12 -14.13 10.16
C CYS A 42 -19.68 -12.74 9.91
N VAL A 43 -19.29 -12.14 8.78
CA VAL A 43 -19.70 -10.78 8.38
C VAL A 43 -20.34 -10.83 7.00
N LEU A 44 -21.52 -10.25 6.87
CA LEU A 44 -22.14 -10.00 5.57
C LEU A 44 -21.89 -8.55 5.15
N ASN A 45 -21.17 -8.34 4.06
CA ASN A 45 -20.87 -7.03 3.51
C ASN A 45 -20.91 -7.03 1.97
N ALA A 46 -20.94 -5.85 1.37
CA ALA A 46 -20.78 -5.68 -0.06
C ALA A 46 -19.92 -4.46 -0.38
N THR A 47 -19.21 -4.53 -1.50
CA THR A 47 -18.49 -3.39 -2.06
C THR A 47 -19.46 -2.38 -2.68
N ILE A 48 -19.10 -1.11 -2.64
CA ILE A 48 -19.87 -0.02 -3.24
C ILE A 48 -19.06 0.68 -4.33
N SER A 49 -19.72 1.48 -5.17
CA SER A 49 -19.10 2.29 -6.23
C SER A 49 -18.34 3.52 -5.71
N ARG A 50 -17.61 3.35 -4.61
CA ARG A 50 -16.68 4.31 -4.01
C ARG A 50 -15.33 3.62 -3.84
N TYR A 51 -14.23 4.33 -4.06
CA TYR A 51 -12.92 3.72 -4.19
C TYR A 51 -11.84 4.53 -3.49
N VAL A 52 -10.82 3.84 -3.00
CA VAL A 52 -9.50 4.40 -2.65
C VAL A 52 -8.57 4.18 -3.83
N TYR A 53 -7.72 5.15 -4.12
CA TYR A 53 -6.81 5.12 -5.26
C TYR A 53 -5.35 5.14 -4.80
N GLY A 54 -4.52 4.33 -5.48
CA GLY A 54 -3.07 4.36 -5.33
C GLY A 54 -2.42 4.57 -6.69
N THR A 55 -1.45 5.47 -6.78
CA THR A 55 -0.63 5.67 -7.98
C THR A 55 0.84 5.52 -7.61
N LEU A 56 1.51 4.58 -8.25
CA LEU A 56 2.95 4.38 -8.14
C LEU A 56 3.62 4.89 -9.41
N VAL A 57 4.58 5.79 -9.23
CA VAL A 57 5.38 6.36 -10.32
C VAL A 57 6.84 5.96 -10.08
N PRO A 58 7.42 5.09 -10.92
CA PRO A 58 8.84 4.79 -10.86
C PRO A 58 9.65 6.08 -11.08
N LYS A 59 10.64 6.31 -10.22
CA LYS A 59 11.60 7.41 -10.35
C LYS A 59 12.99 6.87 -10.67
N SER A 60 13.78 7.66 -11.38
CA SER A 60 15.20 7.39 -11.61
C SER A 60 16.07 7.68 -10.38
N GLU A 61 15.59 8.55 -9.50
CA GLU A 61 16.26 8.91 -8.26
C GLU A 61 16.06 7.83 -7.19
N ARG A 62 17.08 7.68 -6.34
CA ARG A 62 17.10 6.79 -5.17
C ARG A 62 16.31 7.37 -3.99
N SER A 63 15.09 7.84 -4.22
CA SER A 63 14.22 8.43 -3.20
C SER A 63 12.80 7.87 -3.27
N ILE A 64 12.12 7.82 -2.13
CA ILE A 64 10.70 7.44 -2.05
C ILE A 64 9.91 8.67 -1.62
N GLY A 65 9.03 9.14 -2.50
CA GLY A 65 8.08 10.20 -2.19
C GLY A 65 6.68 9.63 -2.03
N PHE A 66 5.98 10.07 -0.99
CA PHE A 66 4.57 9.75 -0.77
C PHE A 66 3.73 11.00 -0.71
N ARG A 67 2.54 10.93 -1.31
CA ARG A 67 1.55 12.00 -1.29
C ARG A 67 0.20 11.40 -0.92
N SER A 68 -0.35 11.87 0.19
CA SER A 68 -1.75 11.65 0.51
C SER A 68 -2.55 12.88 0.15
N PHE A 69 -3.52 12.73 -0.75
CA PHE A 69 -4.47 13.79 -1.05
C PHE A 69 -5.45 14.00 0.11
N ASP A 70 -5.87 12.93 0.78
CA ASP A 70 -6.87 12.97 1.85
C ASP A 70 -6.34 13.66 3.12
N TYR A 71 -5.05 13.48 3.42
CA TYR A 71 -4.37 14.16 4.54
C TYR A 71 -3.70 15.48 4.13
N GLY A 72 -3.80 15.91 2.87
CA GLY A 72 -3.09 17.08 2.36
C GLY A 72 -1.57 17.06 2.57
N THR A 73 -0.99 15.87 2.77
CA THR A 73 0.38 15.70 3.25
C THR A 73 1.25 15.11 2.16
N VAL A 74 2.42 15.70 1.96
CA VAL A 74 3.49 15.17 1.12
C VAL A 74 4.69 14.90 2.01
N VAL A 75 5.20 13.67 1.96
CA VAL A 75 6.40 13.28 2.68
C VAL A 75 7.40 12.72 1.67
N TYR A 76 8.65 13.13 1.81
CA TYR A 76 9.76 12.60 1.02
C TYR A 76 10.75 11.97 1.98
N TRP A 77 11.15 10.74 1.70
CA TRP A 77 12.21 10.06 2.43
C TRP A 77 13.39 9.81 1.51
N THR A 78 14.58 10.15 1.99
CA THR A 78 15.87 9.83 1.37
C THR A 78 16.43 8.53 1.95
N GLN A 79 17.50 7.99 1.37
CA GLN A 79 18.06 6.70 1.81
C GLN A 79 18.64 6.71 3.24
N GLU A 80 18.92 7.90 3.78
CA GLU A 80 19.59 8.09 5.07
C GLU A 80 18.60 8.14 6.25
N GLU A 81 17.30 8.24 5.96
CA GLU A 81 16.27 8.30 6.99
C GLU A 81 15.83 6.88 7.39
N HIS A 82 16.00 6.54 8.67
CA HIS A 82 15.44 5.32 9.22
C HIS A 82 13.91 5.38 9.20
N PHE A 83 13.25 4.44 8.50
CA PHE A 83 11.79 4.29 8.49
C PHE A 83 11.26 3.94 9.90
N GLN A 84 11.03 4.95 10.73
CA GLN A 84 10.42 4.80 12.05
C GLN A 84 8.90 4.87 11.95
N PHE A 85 8.20 4.10 12.78
CA PHE A 85 6.76 4.16 12.92
C PHE A 85 6.42 5.23 13.97
N ASP A 86 6.14 6.44 13.50
CA ASP A 86 5.98 7.68 14.29
C ASP A 86 4.58 8.29 14.16
N GLY A 87 3.65 7.57 13.54
CA GLY A 87 2.30 8.02 13.22
C GLY A 87 2.17 8.77 11.89
N GLN A 88 3.28 9.12 11.22
CA GLN A 88 3.27 9.80 9.93
C GLN A 88 3.36 8.77 8.79
N MET A 89 2.23 8.48 8.12
CA MET A 89 2.19 7.57 6.96
C MET A 89 2.63 6.13 7.25
N ASP A 90 2.48 5.66 8.49
CA ASP A 90 2.93 4.35 8.94
C ASP A 90 2.32 3.15 8.19
N LEU A 91 1.10 3.29 7.68
CA LEU A 91 0.50 2.27 6.81
C LEU A 91 1.33 2.04 5.54
N VAL A 92 1.81 3.12 4.92
CA VAL A 92 2.66 3.05 3.72
C VAL A 92 4.02 2.47 4.08
N LYS A 93 4.62 2.93 5.20
CA LYS A 93 5.87 2.38 5.71
C LYS A 93 5.76 0.88 5.99
N GLY A 94 4.64 0.42 6.53
CA GLY A 94 4.34 -0.99 6.76
C GLY A 94 4.29 -1.80 5.47
N VAL A 95 3.68 -1.25 4.41
CA VAL A 95 3.70 -1.86 3.07
C VAL A 95 5.13 -1.94 2.52
N LEU A 96 5.90 -0.86 2.58
CA LEU A 96 7.29 -0.84 2.12
C LEU A 96 8.14 -1.88 2.87
N LYS A 97 8.01 -1.94 4.20
CA LYS A 97 8.65 -2.95 5.05
C LYS A 97 8.25 -4.38 4.68
N ARG A 98 6.97 -4.62 4.39
CA ARG A 98 6.47 -5.95 3.97
C ARG A 98 7.08 -6.42 2.65
N PHE A 99 7.46 -5.48 1.78
CA PHE A 99 8.16 -5.72 0.52
C PHE A 99 9.70 -5.55 0.62
N GLU A 100 10.24 -5.40 1.84
CA GLU A 100 11.68 -5.22 2.09
C GLU A 100 12.29 -3.99 1.39
N LEU A 101 11.48 -2.94 1.22
CA LEU A 101 11.86 -1.65 0.63
C LEU A 101 12.13 -0.57 1.69
N ASP A 102 12.05 -0.92 2.97
CA ASP A 102 12.37 -0.06 4.12
C ASP A 102 13.88 0.08 4.36
N LYS A 103 14.67 -0.78 3.73
CA LYS A 103 16.13 -0.75 3.75
C LYS A 103 16.57 -0.53 2.32
N PHE A 104 17.00 0.68 1.99
CA PHE A 104 17.71 0.88 0.74
C PHE A 104 18.99 0.06 0.82
N ARG A 105 19.06 -1.03 0.05
CA ARG A 105 20.27 -1.86 -0.04
C ARG A 105 21.44 -0.95 -0.36
N THR A 106 22.32 -0.78 0.61
CA THR A 106 23.68 -0.31 0.40
C THR A 106 24.41 -1.48 -0.26
N GLU A 107 24.63 -1.38 -1.56
CA GLU A 107 25.73 -2.11 -2.20
C GLU A 107 27.04 -1.38 -1.89
#